data_AF-A0A1W9LM67-F1
#
_entry.id   AF-A0A1W9LM67-F1
#
_cell.length_a   1.000
_cell.length_b   1.000
_cell.length_c   1.000
_cell.angle_alpha   90.00
_cell.angle_beta   90.00
_cell.angle_gamma   90.00
#
_symmetry.space_group_name_H-M   'P 1'
#
loop_
_entity.id
_entity.type
_entity.pdbx_description
1 polymer ?
#
loop_
_entity_poly.entity_id
_entity_poly.type
_entity_poly.pdbx_seq_one_letter_code
_entity_poly.pdbx_strand_id
1 'polypeptide(L)' 'MLSLGKDKEIQEDEVSRLIFEKFGFLPNELFLKTILFRLKKDGYISKEKLRGKRAYKGTEKGFQELEKMKAFYQGLLQKI' A
#
# COMPACT_ATOMS: atom_id res chain seq x y z
N MET A 1 0.37 -0.27 1.99
CA MET A 1 -0.11 -0.81 0.70
C MET A 1 0.84 -0.58 -0.46
N LEU A 2 1.21 0.67 -0.80
CA LEU A 2 2.14 0.92 -1.92
C LEU A 2 3.49 0.21 -1.74
N SER A 3 4.02 0.21 -0.52
CA SER A 3 5.24 -0.53 -0.16
C SER A 3 5.05 -2.05 0.02
N LEU A 4 3.80 -2.54 -0.03
CA LEU A 4 3.46 -3.97 0.11
C LEU A 4 3.22 -4.61 -1.26
N GLY A 5 2.46 -3.94 -2.13
CA GLY A 5 2.06 -4.43 -3.46
C GLY A 5 3.02 -4.06 -4.59
N LYS A 6 4.32 -3.88 -4.30
CA LYS A 6 5.33 -3.52 -5.32
C LYS A 6 5.54 -4.62 -6.34
N ASP A 7 5.56 -5.87 -5.89
CA ASP A 7 5.97 -7.01 -6.72
C ASP A 7 4.89 -8.12 -6.81
N LYS A 8 3.75 -7.93 -6.13
CA LYS A 8 2.66 -8.92 -6.11
C LYS A 8 1.30 -8.31 -5.83
N GLU A 9 0.28 -8.99 -6.33
CA GLU A 9 -1.11 -8.78 -5.93
C GLU A 9 -1.31 -9.27 -4.49
N ILE A 10 -2.07 -8.51 -3.71
CA ILE A 10 -2.33 -8.81 -2.30
C ILE A 10 -3.83 -8.94 -2.12
N GLN A 11 -4.28 -10.07 -1.57
CA GLN A 11 -5.68 -10.24 -1.19
C GLN A 11 -6.04 -9.28 -0.06
N GLU A 12 -7.23 -8.68 -0.13
CA GLU A 12 -7.68 -7.66 0.82
C GLU A 12 -7.65 -8.12 2.28
N ASP A 13 -7.99 -9.39 2.53
CA ASP A 13 -7.96 -10.03 3.85
C ASP A 13 -6.54 -10.27 4.38
N GLU A 14 -5.53 -10.31 3.51
CA GLU A 14 -4.13 -10.43 3.91
C GLU A 14 -3.46 -9.10 4.24
N VAL A 15 -4.05 -7.97 3.82
CA VAL A 15 -3.41 -6.65 3.94
C VAL A 15 -3.07 -6.32 5.40
N SER A 16 -4.00 -6.55 6.32
CA SER A 16 -3.79 -6.26 7.75
C SER A 16 -2.65 -7.10 8.33
N ARG A 17 -2.63 -8.41 8.01
CA ARG A 17 -1.56 -9.33 8.42
C ARG A 17 -0.19 -8.87 7.90
N LEU A 18 -0.10 -8.50 6.63
CA LEU A 18 1.15 -8.04 6.02
C LEU A 18 1.63 -6.70 6.59
N ILE A 19 0.72 -5.81 7.00
CA ILE A 19 1.09 -4.57 7.70
C ILE A 19 1.70 -4.90 9.06
N PHE A 20 1.08 -5.80 9.82
CA PHE A 20 1.61 -6.24 11.11
C PHE A 20 2.99 -6.89 10.98
N GLU A 21 3.15 -7.85 10.07
CA GLU A 21 4.43 -8.55 9.84
C GLU A 21 5.56 -7.59 9.43
N LYS A 22 5.26 -6.57 8.62
CA LYS A 22 6.27 -5.64 8.10
C LYS A 22 6.57 -4.46 9.02
N PHE A 23 5.58 -3.97 9.77
CA PHE A 23 5.68 -2.70 10.50
C PHE A 23 5.39 -2.83 12.00
N GLY A 24 5.01 -4.00 12.51
CA GLY A 24 4.83 -4.27 13.94
C GLY A 24 3.56 -3.66 14.55
N PHE A 25 2.58 -3.23 13.74
CA PHE A 25 1.31 -2.69 14.23
C PHE A 25 0.10 -3.23 13.48
N LEU A 26 -1.04 -3.30 14.15
CA LEU A 26 -2.32 -3.70 13.57
C LEU A 26 -3.17 -2.46 13.27
N PRO A 27 -3.45 -2.15 12.00
CA PRO A 27 -4.33 -1.04 11.66
C PRO A 27 -5.78 -1.37 12.03
N ASN A 28 -6.52 -0.36 12.48
CA ASN A 28 -7.98 -0.48 12.61
C ASN A 28 -8.62 -0.79 11.23
N GLU A 29 -9.61 -1.68 11.20
CA GLU A 29 -10.21 -2.16 9.95
C GLU A 29 -10.90 -1.05 9.14
N LEU A 30 -11.65 -0.16 9.80
CA LEU A 30 -12.32 0.96 9.14
C LEU A 30 -11.30 1.93 8.54
N PHE A 31 -10.22 2.19 9.28
CA PHE A 31 -9.11 3.01 8.80
C PHE A 31 -8.43 2.38 7.58
N LEU A 32 -8.16 1.07 7.63
CA LEU A 32 -7.55 0.34 6.52
C LEU A 32 -8.43 0.38 5.26
N LYS A 33 -9.73 0.12 5.40
CA LYS A 33 -10.71 0.22 4.29
C LYS A 33 -10.74 1.62 3.69
N THR A 34 -10.68 2.65 4.54
CA THR A 34 -10.65 4.06 4.10
C THR A 34 -9.39 4.36 3.29
N ILE A 35 -8.23 3.90 3.75
CA ILE A 35 -6.96 4.07 3.02
C ILE A 35 -7.00 3.35 1.67
N LEU A 36 -7.43 2.09 1.66
CA LEU A 36 -7.55 1.30 0.43
C LEU A 36 -8.48 1.97 -0.57
N PHE A 37 -9.62 2.48 -0.10
CA PHE A 37 -10.57 3.21 -0.93
C PHE A 37 -9.93 4.46 -1.56
N ARG A 38 -9.24 5.28 -0.76
CA ARG A 38 -8.58 6.52 -1.24
C ARG A 38 -7.47 6.22 -2.25
N LEU A 39 -6.57 5.29 -1.91
CA LEU A 39 -5.48 4.90 -2.81
C LEU A 39 -6.00 4.38 -4.16
N LYS A 40 -7.10 3.63 -4.14
CA LYS A 40 -7.76 3.16 -5.37
C LYS A 40 -8.40 4.31 -6.13
N LYS A 41 -9.17 5.16 -5.44
CA LYS A 41 -9.86 6.32 -6.04
C LYS A 41 -8.86 7.24 -6.76
N ASP A 42 -7.70 7.44 -6.17
CA ASP A 42 -6.66 8.32 -6.69
C ASP A 42 -5.74 7.62 -7.70
N GLY A 43 -5.98 6.35 -8.01
CA GLY A 43 -5.27 5.59 -9.03
C GLY A 43 -3.87 5.09 -8.63
N TYR A 44 -3.54 5.05 -7.35
CA TYR A 44 -2.25 4.53 -6.86
C TYR A 44 -2.25 2.99 -6.71
N ILE A 45 -3.43 2.38 -6.57
CA ILE A 45 -3.62 0.93 -6.61
C ILE A 45 -4.79 0.58 -7.53
N SER A 46 -4.71 -0.57 -8.22
CA SER A 46 -5.83 -1.17 -8.94
C SER A 46 -6.51 -2.23 -8.09
N LYS A 47 -7.78 -2.50 -8.38
CA LYS A 47 -8.54 -3.60 -7.77
C LYS A 47 -8.56 -4.77 -8.75
N GLU A 48 -8.09 -5.92 -8.31
CA GLU A 48 -8.04 -7.16 -9.07
C GLU A 48 -8.89 -8.25 -8.38
N LYS A 49 -9.01 -9.41 -9.05
CA LYS A 49 -9.51 -10.64 -8.43
C LYS A 49 -8.39 -11.68 -8.42
N LEU A 50 -7.97 -12.08 -7.23
CA LEU A 50 -6.98 -13.15 -7.04
C LEU A 50 -7.65 -14.31 -6.32
N ARG A 51 -7.72 -15.49 -6.98
CA ARG A 51 -8.35 -16.70 -6.43
C ARG A 51 -9.79 -16.47 -5.93
N GLY A 52 -10.58 -15.74 -6.71
CA GLY A 52 -11.98 -15.41 -6.39
C GLY A 52 -12.18 -14.33 -5.31
N LYS A 53 -11.10 -13.86 -4.67
CA LYS A 53 -11.14 -12.80 -3.66
C LYS A 53 -10.74 -11.45 -4.22
N ARG A 54 -11.19 -10.37 -3.57
CA ARG A 54 -10.73 -9.01 -3.86
C ARG A 54 -9.24 -8.91 -3.57
N ALA A 55 -8.48 -8.41 -4.52
CA ALA A 55 -7.07 -8.14 -4.37
C ALA A 55 -6.73 -6.73 -4.85
N TYR A 56 -5.56 -6.25 -4.43
CA TYR A 56 -5.03 -4.95 -4.83
C TYR A 56 -3.62 -5.11 -5.37
N LYS A 57 -3.30 -4.30 -6.39
CA LYS A 57 -1.98 -4.21 -7.01
C LYS A 57 -1.52 -2.76 -7.07
N GLY A 58 -0.23 -2.51 -6.89
CA GLY A 58 0.32 -1.17 -7.14
C GLY A 58 0.24 -0.80 -8.62
N THR A 59 -0.10 0.45 -8.92
CA THR A 59 -0.02 1.00 -10.28
C THR A 59 1.34 1.68 -10.49
N GLU A 60 1.68 2.00 -11.73
CA GLU A 60 2.86 2.81 -12.04
C GLU A 60 2.86 4.15 -11.30
N LYS A 61 1.70 4.84 -11.27
CA LYS A 61 1.49 6.06 -10.50
C LYS A 61 1.78 5.84 -9.01
N GLY A 62 1.31 4.72 -8.45
CA GLY A 62 1.59 4.30 -7.08
C GLY A 62 3.08 4.13 -6.79
N PHE A 63 3.83 3.55 -7.72
CA PHE A 63 5.27 3.35 -7.57
C PHE A 63 6.06 4.64 -7.69
N GLN A 64 5.73 5.50 -8.65
CA GLN A 64 6.35 6.81 -8.76
C GLN A 64 6.16 7.63 -7.47
N GLU A 65 4.95 7.61 -6.91
CA GLU A 65 4.68 8.33 -5.65
C GLU A 65 5.44 7.74 -4.46
N LEU A 66 5.60 6.40 -4.42
CA LEU A 66 6.42 5.74 -3.41
C LEU A 66 7.90 6.13 -3.50
N GLU A 67 8.46 6.24 -4.71
CA GLU A 67 9.85 6.65 -4.89
C GLU A 67 10.07 8.13 -4.54
N LYS A 68 9.13 9.03 -4.88
CA LYS A 68 9.16 10.43 -4.40
C LYS A 68 9.15 10.51 -2.88
N MET A 69 8.29 9.71 -2.23
CA MET A 69 8.20 9.66 -0.77
C MET A 69 9.54 9.22 -0.16
N LYS A 70 10.18 8.18 -0.70
CA LYS A 70 11.51 7.74 -0.24
C LYS A 70 12.56 8.83 -0.38
N ALA A 71 12.63 9.48 -1.55
CA ALA A 71 13.60 10.56 -1.78
C ALA A 71 13.39 11.73 -0.81
N PHE A 72 12.12 12.09 -0.56
CA PHE A 72 11.77 13.13 0.40
C PHE A 72 12.26 12.79 1.82
N TYR A 73 11.97 11.57 2.32
CA TYR A 73 12.42 11.15 3.64
C TYR A 73 13.95 11.04 3.74
N GLN A 74 14.63 10.55 2.70
CA GLN A 74 16.10 10.53 2.66
C GLN A 74 16.68 11.94 2.77
N GLY A 75 16.09 12.92 2.08
CA GLY A 75 16.49 14.32 2.18
C GLY A 75 16.23 14.95 3.55
N LEU A 76 15.19 14.49 4.27
CA LEU A 76 14.96 14.92 5.66
C LEU A 76 15.99 14.32 6.61
N LEU A 77 16.32 13.03 6.46
CA LEU A 77 17.30 12.35 7.30
C LEU A 77 18.72 12.92 7.15
N GLN A 78 19.09 13.42 5.97
CA GLN A 78 20.40 14.06 5.74
C GLN A 78 20.52 15.47 6.36
N LYS A 79 19.40 16.06 6.81
CA LYS A 79 19.36 17.40 7.42
C LYS A 79 19.30 17.36 8.95
N ILE A 80 19.27 16.16 9.52
CA ILE A 80 19.39 15.89 10.96
C ILE A 80 20.83 15.47 11.22
#